data_AF-A0A6B2SK74-F1
#
_entry.id   AF-A0A6B2SK74-F1
#
_cell.length_a   1.000
_cell.length_b   1.000
_cell.length_c   1.000
_cell.angle_alpha   90.00
_cell.angle_beta   90.00
_cell.angle_gamma   90.00
#
_symmetry.space_group_name_H-M   'P 1'
#
loop_
_entity.id
_entity.type
_entity.pdbx_description
1 polymer ?
#
loop_
_entity_poly.entity_id
_entity_poly.type
_entity_poly.pdbx_seq_one_letter_code
_entity_poly.pdbx_strand_id
1 'polypeptide(L)' 'HRASTGRPALAAFPTEDEGAGLWWAETGEPCLGAPALALDARGRVVMAAIGLDGTLRIARQKAEAGLALEAWARV' A
#
# COMPACT_ATOMS: atom_id res chain seq x y z
N HIS A 1 2.24 -5.98 2.40
CA HIS A 1 2.41 -7.41 2.07
C HIS A 1 2.36 -7.59 0.55
N ARG A 2 2.87 -8.69 -0.02
CA ARG A 2 2.66 -9.06 -1.43
C ARG A 2 1.71 -10.26 -1.46
N ALA A 3 0.50 -10.06 -1.98
CA ALA A 3 -0.53 -11.09 -2.03
C ALA A 3 -0.13 -12.27 -2.93
N SER A 4 -0.88 -13.37 -2.85
CA SER A 4 -0.70 -14.55 -3.71
C SER A 4 -0.89 -14.23 -5.20
N THR A 5 -1.73 -13.24 -5.53
CA THR A 5 -1.88 -12.66 -6.87
C THR A 5 -0.65 -11.89 -7.36
N GLY A 6 0.31 -11.65 -6.46
CA GLY A 6 1.51 -10.89 -6.69
C GLY A 6 1.35 -9.37 -6.58
N ARG A 7 0.14 -8.88 -6.29
CA ARG A 7 -0.14 -7.46 -6.09
C ARG A 7 0.25 -7.02 -4.68
N PRO A 8 0.65 -5.75 -4.49
CA PRO A 8 0.81 -5.20 -3.16
C PRO A 8 -0.54 -5.18 -2.44
N ALA A 9 -0.52 -5.53 -1.16
CA ALA A 9 -1.69 -5.51 -0.29
C ALA A 9 -1.41 -4.72 0.99
N LEU A 10 -2.40 -3.95 1.41
CA LEU A 10 -2.40 -3.13 2.62
C LEU A 10 -3.64 -3.43 3.44
N ALA A 11 -3.49 -3.37 4.75
CA ALA A 11 -4.60 -3.46 5.68
C ALA A 11 -4.42 -2.39 6.75
N ALA A 12 -5.53 -1.90 7.29
CA ALA A 12 -5.56 -1.04 8.47
C ALA A 12 -6.27 -1.77 9.59
N PHE A 13 -5.91 -1.45 10.83
CA PHE A 13 -6.65 -1.85 12.02
C PHE A 13 -7.53 -0.66 12.42
N PRO A 14 -8.82 -0.63 12.04
CA PRO A 14 -9.70 0.51 12.31
C PRO A 14 -10.13 0.58 13.77
N THR A 15 -9.95 -0.49 14.55
CA THR A 15 -10.30 -0.58 15.96
C THR A 15 -9.22 -1.38 16.68
N GLU A 16 -8.90 -1.01 17.92
CA GLU A 16 -8.06 -1.83 18.83
C GLU A 16 -8.73 -3.17 19.20
N ASP A 17 -9.89 -3.46 18.63
CA ASP A 17 -10.53 -4.77 18.65
C ASP A 17 -9.81 -5.71 17.68
N GLU A 18 -8.81 -6.40 18.23
CA GLU A 18 -8.02 -7.41 17.52
C GLU A 18 -8.89 -8.60 17.05
N GLY A 19 -10.09 -8.77 17.61
CA GLY A 19 -11.06 -9.81 17.26
C GLY A 19 -11.88 -9.50 16.01
N ALA A 20 -11.95 -8.24 15.57
CA ALA A 20 -12.66 -7.86 14.34
C ALA A 20 -12.01 -8.45 13.08
N GLY A 21 -10.77 -8.91 13.17
CA GLY A 21 -10.02 -9.47 12.06
C GLY A 21 -9.39 -8.41 11.16
N LEU A 22 -8.61 -8.87 10.18
CA LEU A 22 -7.85 -8.03 9.27
C LEU A 22 -8.29 -8.26 7.83
N TRP A 23 -8.75 -7.22 7.15
CA TRP A 23 -9.05 -7.26 5.73
C TRP A 23 -7.90 -6.67 4.92
N TRP A 24 -7.22 -7.52 4.17
CA TRP A 24 -6.22 -7.12 3.20
C TRP A 24 -6.89 -6.61 1.93
N ALA A 25 -6.59 -5.37 1.56
CA ALA A 25 -6.96 -4.79 0.28
C ALA A 25 -5.77 -4.84 -0.68
N GLU A 26 -5.92 -5.57 -1.78
CA GLU A 26 -4.96 -5.52 -2.89
C GLU A 26 -5.07 -4.17 -3.63
N THR A 27 -3.93 -3.64 -4.06
CA THR A 27 -3.82 -2.36 -4.76
C THR A 27 -2.77 -2.47 -5.88
N GLY A 28 -2.76 -1.52 -6.82
CA GLY A 28 -1.73 -1.41 -7.85
C GLY A 28 -1.63 -2.62 -8.77
N GLU A 29 -0.46 -2.80 -9.36
CA GLU A 29 -0.11 -3.89 -10.28
C GLU A 29 0.82 -4.91 -9.61
N PRO A 30 0.98 -6.13 -10.17
CA PRO A 30 1.93 -7.10 -9.66
C PRO A 30 3.37 -6.55 -9.52
N CYS A 31 4.05 -6.98 -8.46
CA CYS A 31 5.39 -6.53 -8.11
C CYS A 31 6.35 -7.70 -7.89
N LEU A 32 7.66 -7.43 -7.94
CA LEU A 32 8.72 -8.44 -7.77
C LEU A 32 8.91 -8.88 -6.31
N GLY A 33 8.44 -8.10 -5.35
CA GLY A 33 8.70 -8.35 -3.93
C GLY A 33 7.71 -7.65 -3.00
N ALA A 34 7.98 -7.71 -1.70
CA ALA A 34 7.15 -7.02 -0.73
C ALA A 34 7.23 -5.49 -0.94
N PRO A 35 6.09 -4.77 -0.87
CA PRO A 35 6.12 -3.32 -0.85
C PRO A 35 6.73 -2.80 0.44
N ALA A 36 7.37 -1.64 0.37
CA ALA A 36 7.85 -0.88 1.52
C ALA A 36 6.90 0.27 1.85
N LEU A 37 6.81 0.63 3.14
CA LEU A 37 6.04 1.77 3.62
C LEU A 37 6.97 2.82 4.23
N ALA A 38 6.62 4.08 4.02
CA ALA A 38 7.23 5.23 4.67
C ALA A 38 6.15 6.28 4.97
N LEU A 39 6.51 7.28 5.76
CA LEU A 39 5.71 8.49 5.92
C LEU A 39 6.35 9.64 5.14
N ASP A 40 5.52 10.44 4.50
CA ASP A 40 5.96 11.71 3.91
C ASP A 40 6.08 12.83 4.97
N ALA A 41 6.55 14.01 4.54
CA ALA A 41 6.70 15.17 5.41
C ALA A 41 5.37 15.70 6.01
N ARG A 42 4.22 15.19 5.55
CA ARG A 42 2.87 15.51 6.08
C ARG A 42 2.31 14.36 6.91
N GLY A 43 3.12 13.34 7.24
CA GLY A 43 2.69 12.17 7.99
C GLY A 43 1.80 11.20 7.21
N ARG A 44 1.72 11.32 5.87
CA ARG A 44 0.89 10.45 5.03
C ARG A 44 1.66 9.21 4.62
N VAL A 45 0.99 8.06 4.61
CA VAL A 45 1.58 6.80 4.16
C VAL A 45 1.98 6.89 2.68
N VAL A 46 3.21 6.48 2.38
CA VAL A 46 3.69 6.22 1.03
C VAL A 46 4.00 4.74 0.92
N MET A 47 3.42 4.08 -0.08
CA MET A 47 3.76 2.72 -0.44
C MET A 47 4.65 2.74 -1.69
N ALA A 48 5.72 1.95 -1.65
CA ALA A 48 6.63 1.75 -2.77
C ALA A 48 6.70 0.25 -3.13
N ALA A 49 6.67 -0.05 -4.42
CA ALA A 49 6.85 -1.41 -4.94
C ALA A 49 7.69 -1.39 -6.22
N ILE A 50 8.47 -2.45 -6.43
CA ILE A 50 9.19 -2.66 -7.69
C ILE A 50 8.29 -3.47 -8.63
N GLY A 51 7.89 -2.86 -9.75
CA GLY A 51 7.09 -3.51 -10.78
C GLY A 51 7.82 -4.69 -11.42
N LEU A 52 7.08 -5.56 -12.11
CA LEU A 52 7.69 -6.68 -12.85
C LEU A 52 8.68 -6.23 -13.94
N ASP A 53 8.57 -4.98 -14.38
CA ASP A 53 9.48 -4.30 -15.30
C ASP A 53 10.72 -3.69 -14.62
N GLY A 54 10.91 -3.93 -13.32
CA GLY A 54 12.01 -3.39 -12.53
C GLY A 54 11.84 -1.92 -12.13
N THR A 55 10.71 -1.29 -12.45
CA THR A 55 10.49 0.14 -12.18
C THR A 55 9.98 0.38 -10.77
N LEU A 56 10.45 1.47 -10.14
CA LEU A 56 9.90 1.93 -8.87
C LEU A 56 8.55 2.61 -9.12
N ARG A 57 7.51 2.14 -8.43
CA ARG A 57 6.18 2.75 -8.44
C ARG A 57 5.76 3.09 -7.02
N ILE A 58 5.12 4.23 -6.86
CA ILE A 58 4.64 4.73 -5.57
C ILE A 58 3.15 5.06 -5.62
N ALA A 59 2.48 4.85 -4.50
CA ALA A 59 1.14 5.39 -4.25
C ALA A 59 1.14 6.04 -2.86
N ARG A 60 0.49 7.19 -2.74
CA ARG A 60 0.44 7.97 -1.51
C ARG A 60 -0.96 7.98 -0.94
N GLN A 61 -1.07 7.99 0.38
CA GLN A 61 -2.34 8.22 1.04
C GLN A 61 -2.91 9.58 0.64
N LYS A 62 -4.19 9.58 0.25
CA LYS A 62 -4.95 10.79 -0.04
C LYS A 62 -5.01 11.69 1.19
N ALA A 63 -5.18 12.99 0.97
CA ALA A 63 -5.39 13.95 2.04
C ALA A 63 -6.84 13.93 2.55
N GLU A 64 -7.33 12.75 2.96
CA GLU A 64 -8.67 12.52 3.50
C GLU A 64 -8.62 11.57 4.70
N ALA A 65 -9.73 11.48 5.45
CA ALA A 65 -9.80 10.59 6.61
C ALA A 65 -9.71 9.11 6.19
N GLY A 66 -9.01 8.31 6.99
CA GLY A 66 -8.81 6.88 6.73
C GLY A 66 -7.63 6.59 5.79
N LEU A 67 -7.56 5.35 5.32
CA LEU A 67 -6.46 4.84 4.51
C LEU A 67 -6.90 4.58 3.07
N ALA A 68 -6.98 5.64 2.29
CA ALA A 68 -7.20 5.58 0.85
C ALA A 68 -5.95 6.04 0.10
N LEU A 69 -5.54 5.30 -0.93
CA LEU A 69 -4.37 5.64 -1.74
C LEU A 69 -4.78 6.40 -3.02
N GLU A 70 -3.92 7.33 -3.44
CA GLU A 70 -3.90 7.94 -4.76
C GLU A 70 -3.54 6.88 -5.83
N ALA A 71 -3.68 7.25 -7.11
CA ALA A 71 -3.24 6.39 -8.21
C ALA A 71 -1.74 6.10 -8.11
N TRP A 72 -1.35 4.89 -8.54
CA TRP A 72 0.06 4.51 -8.61
C TRP A 72 0.76 5.30 -9.71
N ALA A 73 1.93 5.85 -9.39
CA ALA A 73 2.78 6.59 -10.31
C ALA A 73 4.17 5.95 -10.37
N ARG A 74 4.77 5.95 -11.56
CA ARG A 74 6.18 5.64 -11.75
C ARG A 74 7.03 6.83 -11.26
N VAL A 75 8.15 6.55 -10.62
CA VAL A 75 9.17 7.53 -10.23
C VAL A 75 10.15 7.75 -11.37
#